data_AF-A0A084IQN8-F1
#
_entry.id   AF-A0A084IQN8-F1
#
_cell.length_a   1.000
_cell.length_b   1.000
_cell.length_c   1.000
_cell.angle_alpha   90.00
_cell.angle_beta   90.00
_cell.angle_gamma   90.00
#
_symmetry.space_group_name_H-M   'P 1'
#
loop_
_entity.id
_entity.type
_entity.pdbx_description
1 polymer ?
#
loop_
_entity_poly.entity_id
_entity_poly.type
_entity_poly.pdbx_seq_one_letter_code
_entity_poly.pdbx_strand_id
1 'polypeptide(L)'
;MYLEYFGFDSYPFAVTPDPSFLYLSRSHREALGHLLYGAGEHGGFVALIGEVGTGKTTLIRAVVANDTPNLDVALCWNPHLGVTEFVGTICDELGVSYDAERDTTLKALVDRLNQHLLEAHAANRRTVLIIDEAQNLSREVLEQLRLLTNLETHKDKLLRVILVGQPELEGVLARHDLRQLAQRITARFRLQPLGVAETRAYVQHRLARAGGPQHLFSRSAIVMLCALTRGVPRLINMVCERALMGTYAHGRAYVGPWTVLRAAMETLPARPRRVRSRWWRFAVPTGAIALIGIVVGLAWLPDIPLTNAAEWIRGAKASGDQVAQADDSGKDSQTKTATEASKKDSAASDSKANAPTATAQAQDTDKNKDAKDPDPADAQKSGSKPDVKDADKTSHDPKSDAGAKSDDPSKKSDKNQSKDQSKDKQSPKKDTFTLPKGNADINQVLRLWGVFGAQIRSGCSDLHVGDLRCLDDTGDFATVRRYNRPALLILNEKNHHQTVLLSGVNKDGTVTLVGGDGTRDVDRDRLLKLWTGRFEVVWRSDAGVALIQPGSVGNAVVWLRKRLMQIDGKNPDNQVGKPSPVYDDALGKRLKAFQKSHNLKPDGIAGPRTQMMLNGAVPSPGAPSLTPVKPSEKK
;
A
#
# COMPACT_ATOMS: atom_id res chain seq x y z
N MET A 1 21.88 6.81 21.57
CA MET A 1 21.53 8.22 21.83
C MET A 1 20.12 8.40 22.40
N TYR A 2 19.06 8.44 21.58
CA TYR A 2 17.73 8.79 22.13
C TYR A 2 17.16 7.70 23.05
N LEU A 3 17.53 6.44 22.82
CA LEU A 3 17.16 5.31 23.68
C LEU A 3 17.73 5.51 25.10
N GLU A 4 19.05 5.70 25.27
CA GLU A 4 19.64 6.03 26.58
C GLU A 4 18.98 7.26 27.22
N TYR A 5 18.72 8.33 26.45
CA TYR A 5 18.18 9.58 26.96
C TYR A 5 16.79 9.45 27.61
N PHE A 6 15.96 8.53 27.15
CA PHE A 6 14.63 8.27 27.72
C PHE A 6 14.55 6.95 28.52
N GLY A 7 15.65 6.21 28.66
CA GLY A 7 15.65 4.90 29.32
C GLY A 7 14.85 3.84 28.57
N PHE A 8 15.09 3.70 27.25
CA PHE A 8 14.52 2.62 26.44
C PHE A 8 15.55 1.51 26.16
N ASP A 9 15.15 0.25 26.29
CA ASP A 9 15.94 -0.93 25.90
C ASP A 9 15.89 -1.18 24.38
N SER A 10 14.83 -0.74 23.72
CA SER A 10 14.55 -0.99 22.31
C SER A 10 13.70 0.13 21.69
N TYR A 11 13.54 0.17 20.36
CA TYR A 11 12.85 1.26 19.65
C TYR A 11 11.32 1.18 19.82
N PRO A 12 10.68 2.04 20.64
CA PRO A 12 9.26 1.90 20.99
C PRO A 12 8.32 2.08 19.79
N PHE A 13 8.69 2.82 18.74
CA PHE A 13 7.82 3.09 17.60
C PHE A 13 8.38 2.59 16.26
N ALA A 14 9.26 1.58 16.32
CA ALA A 14 9.69 0.85 15.14
C ALA A 14 8.49 0.36 14.30
N VAL A 15 8.63 0.48 12.97
CA VAL A 15 7.59 0.14 11.98
C VAL A 15 7.68 -1.35 11.56
N THR A 16 8.78 -2.02 11.89
CA THR A 16 8.94 -3.48 11.75
C THR A 16 7.93 -4.22 12.62
N PRO A 17 7.26 -5.28 12.11
CA PRO A 17 6.23 -6.01 12.85
C PRO A 17 6.85 -6.98 13.87
N ASP A 18 7.11 -6.45 15.08
CA ASP A 18 7.52 -7.23 16.25
C ASP A 18 6.27 -7.67 17.06
N PRO A 19 6.03 -8.99 17.26
CA PRO A 19 4.90 -9.49 18.05
C PRO A 19 4.88 -9.03 19.51
N SER A 20 6.03 -8.73 20.12
CA SER A 20 6.10 -8.32 21.52
C SER A 20 5.40 -6.97 21.78
N PHE A 21 5.37 -6.09 20.76
CA PHE A 21 4.70 -4.79 20.78
C PHE A 21 3.22 -4.84 20.36
N LEU A 22 2.63 -6.03 20.23
CA LEU A 22 1.24 -6.20 19.81
C LEU A 22 0.26 -5.74 20.90
N TYR A 23 -0.36 -4.59 20.65
CA TYR A 23 -1.51 -4.10 21.41
C TYR A 23 -2.82 -4.51 20.73
N LEU A 24 -3.56 -5.43 21.35
CA LEU A 24 -4.91 -5.82 20.91
C LEU A 24 -5.96 -4.82 21.43
N SER A 25 -6.30 -3.83 20.59
CA SER A 25 -7.39 -2.89 20.85
C SER A 25 -8.76 -3.59 20.94
N ARG A 26 -9.85 -2.87 21.25
CA ARG A 26 -11.19 -3.46 21.29
C ARG A 26 -11.57 -4.03 19.91
N SER A 27 -11.43 -3.24 18.85
CA SER A 27 -11.72 -3.67 17.47
C SER A 27 -10.82 -4.83 17.00
N HIS A 28 -9.57 -4.93 17.49
CA HIS A 28 -8.69 -6.07 17.20
C HIS A 28 -9.15 -7.36 17.89
N ARG A 29 -9.68 -7.29 19.12
CA ARG A 29 -10.22 -8.47 19.83
C ARG A 29 -11.55 -8.93 19.25
N GLU A 30 -12.41 -7.99 18.85
CA GLU A 30 -13.64 -8.27 18.11
C GLU A 30 -13.32 -8.92 16.74
N ALA A 31 -12.35 -8.38 15.99
CA ALA A 31 -11.84 -9.00 14.76
C ALA A 31 -11.33 -10.43 15.01
N LEU A 32 -10.48 -10.64 16.02
CA LEU A 32 -9.94 -11.95 16.38
C LEU A 32 -11.05 -12.97 16.69
N GLY A 33 -12.08 -12.57 17.45
CA GLY A 33 -13.25 -13.41 17.72
C GLY A 33 -13.99 -13.81 16.45
N HIS A 34 -14.19 -12.88 15.50
CA HIS A 34 -14.81 -13.19 14.21
C HIS A 34 -13.94 -14.07 13.29
N LEU A 35 -12.61 -13.92 13.32
CA LEU A 35 -11.69 -14.80 12.59
C LEU A 35 -11.73 -16.24 13.14
N LEU A 36 -11.66 -16.40 14.46
CA LEU A 36 -11.73 -17.71 15.12
C LEU A 36 -13.11 -18.37 14.97
N TYR A 37 -14.20 -17.59 15.00
CA TYR A 37 -15.54 -18.09 14.69
C TYR A 37 -15.68 -18.52 13.22
N GLY A 38 -15.04 -17.79 12.29
CA GLY A 38 -14.94 -18.19 10.87
C GLY A 38 -14.10 -19.44 10.62
N ALA A 39 -13.13 -19.72 11.50
CA ALA A 39 -12.41 -20.99 11.57
C ALA A 39 -13.23 -22.13 12.24
N GLY A 40 -14.46 -21.84 12.66
CA GLY A 40 -15.38 -22.74 13.33
C GLY A 40 -16.07 -23.76 12.42
N GLU A 41 -17.15 -24.34 12.92
CA GLU A 41 -17.91 -25.41 12.25
C GLU A 41 -18.64 -24.90 11.01
N HIS A 42 -19.24 -23.71 11.09
CA HIS A 42 -19.96 -23.06 9.97
C HIS A 42 -18.99 -22.38 8.99
N GLY A 43 -18.21 -23.20 8.27
CA GLY A 43 -17.21 -22.74 7.31
C GLY A 43 -17.78 -21.94 6.14
N GLY A 44 -17.01 -20.96 5.66
CA GLY A 44 -17.37 -20.08 4.55
C GLY A 44 -16.25 -19.08 4.25
N PHE A 45 -16.61 -17.94 3.61
CA PHE A 45 -15.69 -16.81 3.50
C PHE A 45 -15.90 -15.82 4.64
N VAL A 46 -14.81 -15.35 5.23
CA VAL A 46 -14.79 -14.16 6.11
C VAL A 46 -13.99 -13.05 5.42
N ALA A 47 -14.49 -11.82 5.47
CA ALA A 47 -13.76 -10.64 5.00
C ALA A 47 -13.33 -9.75 6.18
N LEU A 48 -12.03 -9.52 6.33
CA LEU A 48 -11.45 -8.56 7.29
C LEU A 48 -10.92 -7.34 6.54
N ILE A 49 -11.66 -6.24 6.64
CA ILE A 49 -11.42 -5.02 5.88
C ILE A 49 -10.89 -3.94 6.82
N GLY A 50 -9.90 -3.15 6.38
CA GLY A 50 -9.36 -2.07 7.19
C GLY A 50 -8.36 -1.19 6.45
N GLU A 51 -8.34 0.09 6.83
CA GLU A 51 -7.43 1.13 6.33
C GLU A 51 -5.94 0.70 6.41
N VAL A 52 -5.11 1.24 5.53
CA VAL A 52 -3.68 0.91 5.46
C VAL A 52 -2.98 1.18 6.80
N GLY A 53 -2.35 0.15 7.37
CA GLY A 53 -1.63 0.26 8.63
C GLY A 53 -2.51 0.28 9.90
N THR A 54 -3.76 -0.18 9.81
CA THR A 54 -4.66 -0.44 10.96
C THR A 54 -4.18 -1.55 11.90
N GLY A 55 -3.48 -2.56 11.36
CA GLY A 55 -2.99 -3.71 12.12
C GLY A 55 -3.29 -5.09 11.52
N LYS A 56 -4.04 -5.16 10.40
CA LYS A 56 -4.48 -6.40 9.73
C LYS A 56 -3.42 -7.52 9.69
N THR A 57 -2.31 -7.29 9.00
CA THR A 57 -1.18 -8.23 8.84
C THR A 57 -0.58 -8.68 10.19
N THR A 58 -0.53 -7.78 11.16
CA THR A 58 -0.06 -8.08 12.54
C THR A 58 -1.07 -8.94 13.31
N LEU A 59 -2.36 -8.74 13.07
CA LEU A 59 -3.42 -9.58 13.65
C LEU A 59 -3.41 -10.99 13.04
N ILE A 60 -3.20 -11.14 11.73
CA ILE A 60 -2.99 -12.46 11.08
C ILE A 60 -1.81 -13.18 11.75
N ARG A 61 -0.66 -12.50 11.86
CA ARG A 61 0.54 -13.06 12.51
C ARG A 61 0.29 -13.45 13.98
N ALA A 62 -0.60 -12.75 14.68
CA ALA A 62 -1.01 -13.10 16.03
C ALA A 62 -1.92 -14.35 16.09
N VAL A 63 -2.80 -14.56 15.10
CA VAL A 63 -3.58 -15.80 14.97
C VAL A 63 -2.64 -16.98 14.74
N VAL A 64 -1.74 -16.87 13.77
CA VAL A 64 -0.79 -17.92 13.39
C VAL A 64 0.18 -18.27 14.52
N ALA A 65 0.67 -17.28 15.26
CA ALA A 65 1.61 -17.49 16.37
C ALA A 65 0.97 -18.06 17.65
N ASN A 66 -0.36 -18.17 17.72
CA ASN A 66 -1.09 -18.70 18.89
C ASN A 66 -1.36 -20.22 18.80
N ASP A 67 -0.63 -20.95 17.96
CA ASP A 67 -0.59 -22.43 17.83
C ASP A 67 -1.93 -23.11 18.15
N THR A 68 -2.93 -22.88 17.29
CA THR A 68 -4.29 -23.37 17.52
C THR A 68 -4.35 -24.86 17.14
N PRO A 69 -4.60 -25.77 18.10
CA PRO A 69 -4.55 -27.20 17.81
C PRO A 69 -5.59 -27.60 16.77
N ASN A 70 -5.20 -28.51 15.87
CA ASN A 70 -5.98 -29.02 14.75
C ASN A 70 -6.35 -27.94 13.70
N LEU A 71 -5.55 -26.88 13.54
CA LEU A 71 -5.74 -25.82 12.54
C LEU A 71 -4.57 -25.79 11.54
N ASP A 72 -4.84 -26.17 10.29
CA ASP A 72 -3.88 -26.08 9.19
C ASP A 72 -4.06 -24.72 8.48
N VAL A 73 -3.01 -23.91 8.38
CA VAL A 73 -3.13 -22.51 7.92
C VAL A 73 -2.21 -22.23 6.73
N ALA A 74 -2.79 -21.75 5.62
CA ALA A 74 -2.05 -21.26 4.45
C ALA A 74 -2.09 -19.72 4.37
N LEU A 75 -0.95 -19.07 4.10
CA LEU A 75 -0.80 -17.60 4.16
C LEU A 75 -0.37 -17.00 2.81
N CYS A 76 -1.36 -16.67 1.97
CA CYS A 76 -1.09 -15.95 0.72
C CYS A 76 -0.82 -14.46 1.00
N TRP A 77 0.45 -14.08 1.07
CA TRP A 77 0.90 -12.68 1.21
C TRP A 77 1.03 -11.92 -0.12
N ASN A 78 1.06 -12.63 -1.25
CA ASN A 78 1.20 -12.04 -2.59
C ASN A 78 0.07 -12.49 -3.52
N PRO A 79 -1.08 -11.78 -3.54
CA PRO A 79 -2.22 -12.11 -4.39
C PRO A 79 -2.05 -11.80 -5.89
N HIS A 80 -0.89 -11.29 -6.34
CA HIS A 80 -0.63 -10.97 -7.76
C HIS A 80 -0.14 -12.18 -8.58
N LEU A 81 -0.85 -13.30 -8.47
CA LEU A 81 -0.51 -14.58 -9.10
C LEU A 81 -1.54 -14.98 -10.17
N GLY A 82 -1.13 -15.77 -11.15
CA GLY A 82 -2.02 -16.50 -12.03
C GLY A 82 -2.77 -17.63 -11.29
N VAL A 83 -3.87 -18.12 -11.86
CA VAL A 83 -4.74 -19.11 -11.20
C VAL A 83 -3.98 -20.40 -10.81
N THR A 84 -3.10 -20.91 -11.67
CA THR A 84 -2.27 -22.09 -11.40
C THR A 84 -1.25 -21.82 -10.29
N GLU A 85 -0.52 -20.69 -10.37
CA GLU A 85 0.49 -20.27 -9.38
C GLU A 85 -0.14 -20.06 -7.99
N PHE A 86 -1.36 -19.51 -7.95
CA PHE A 86 -2.12 -19.30 -6.73
C PHE A 86 -2.51 -20.62 -6.04
N VAL A 87 -2.97 -21.63 -6.80
CA VAL A 87 -3.25 -22.97 -6.22
C VAL A 87 -1.96 -23.69 -5.83
N GLY A 88 -0.88 -23.55 -6.59
CA GLY A 88 0.46 -24.04 -6.20
C GLY A 88 0.91 -23.46 -4.86
N THR A 89 0.77 -22.14 -4.68
CA THR A 89 1.10 -21.46 -3.42
C THR A 89 0.27 -21.98 -2.23
N ILE A 90 -0.99 -22.37 -2.44
CA ILE A 90 -1.80 -23.01 -1.39
C ILE A 90 -1.28 -24.42 -1.08
N CYS A 91 -0.86 -25.17 -2.08
CA CYS A 91 -0.23 -26.48 -1.90
C CYS A 91 1.09 -26.36 -1.12
N ASP A 92 1.96 -25.43 -1.50
CA ASP A 92 3.25 -25.16 -0.85
C ASP A 92 3.09 -24.80 0.63
N GLU A 93 2.21 -23.83 0.94
CA GLU A 93 1.94 -23.36 2.30
C GLU A 93 1.29 -24.44 3.21
N LEU A 94 0.58 -25.42 2.63
CA LEU A 94 0.01 -26.56 3.34
C LEU A 94 0.93 -27.81 3.37
N GLY A 95 2.10 -27.75 2.73
CA GLY A 95 3.00 -28.91 2.61
C GLY A 95 2.46 -30.05 1.73
N VAL A 96 1.55 -29.75 0.79
CA VAL A 96 0.97 -30.72 -0.14
C VAL A 96 2.03 -31.13 -1.17
N SER A 97 2.46 -32.40 -1.11
CA SER A 97 3.42 -32.92 -2.08
C SER A 97 2.79 -33.09 -3.47
N TYR A 98 3.33 -32.38 -4.46
CA TYR A 98 3.01 -32.53 -5.88
C TYR A 98 4.30 -32.60 -6.72
N ASP A 99 4.21 -33.18 -7.91
CA ASP A 99 5.35 -33.31 -8.83
C ASP A 99 5.43 -32.05 -9.71
N ALA A 100 6.46 -31.22 -9.53
CA ALA A 100 6.57 -29.95 -10.24
C ALA A 100 6.77 -30.07 -11.77
N GLU A 101 7.13 -31.25 -12.28
CA GLU A 101 7.27 -31.51 -13.73
C GLU A 101 6.00 -32.14 -14.32
N ARG A 102 5.24 -32.92 -13.53
CA ARG A 102 4.03 -33.64 -13.99
C ARG A 102 2.73 -32.93 -13.62
N ASP A 103 2.61 -32.43 -12.38
CA ASP A 103 1.41 -31.79 -11.84
C ASP A 103 1.31 -30.29 -12.25
N THR A 104 1.85 -29.94 -13.42
CA THR A 104 1.91 -28.57 -13.98
C THR A 104 0.54 -27.98 -14.35
N THR A 105 -0.54 -28.77 -14.29
CA THR A 105 -1.89 -28.34 -14.65
C THR A 105 -2.69 -27.90 -13.42
N LEU A 106 -3.55 -26.89 -13.59
CA LEU A 106 -4.48 -26.46 -12.54
C LEU A 106 -5.33 -27.62 -11.99
N LYS A 107 -5.74 -28.58 -12.85
CA LYS A 107 -6.49 -29.76 -12.39
C LYS A 107 -5.66 -30.62 -11.44
N ALA A 108 -4.41 -30.94 -11.78
CA ALA A 108 -3.56 -31.77 -10.92
C ALA A 108 -3.35 -31.12 -9.54
N LEU A 109 -3.06 -29.81 -9.50
CA LEU A 109 -2.94 -29.08 -8.23
C LEU A 109 -4.24 -29.06 -7.41
N VAL A 110 -5.40 -28.92 -8.07
CA VAL A 110 -6.72 -28.98 -7.39
C VAL A 110 -7.03 -30.40 -6.89
N ASP A 111 -6.72 -31.45 -7.65
CA ASP A 111 -6.91 -32.84 -7.23
C ASP A 111 -6.03 -33.15 -5.99
N ARG A 112 -4.76 -32.72 -6.00
CA ARG A 112 -3.81 -32.84 -4.87
C ARG A 112 -4.31 -32.10 -3.62
N LEU A 113 -4.72 -30.84 -3.79
CA LEU A 113 -5.27 -30.02 -2.70
C LEU A 113 -6.53 -30.65 -2.11
N ASN A 114 -7.45 -31.15 -2.95
CA ASN A 114 -8.66 -31.82 -2.51
C ASN A 114 -8.36 -33.10 -1.70
N GLN A 115 -7.38 -33.90 -2.11
CA GLN A 115 -6.95 -35.07 -1.34
C GLN A 115 -6.43 -34.65 0.06
N HIS A 116 -5.51 -33.69 0.14
CA HIS A 116 -5.01 -33.21 1.44
C HIS A 116 -6.11 -32.63 2.32
N LEU A 117 -7.07 -31.88 1.75
CA LEU A 117 -8.22 -31.34 2.47
C LEU A 117 -9.12 -32.44 3.06
N LEU A 118 -9.31 -33.55 2.35
CA LEU A 118 -10.03 -34.72 2.86
C LEU A 118 -9.24 -35.45 3.96
N GLU A 119 -7.93 -35.62 3.79
CA GLU A 119 -7.05 -36.23 4.80
C GLU A 119 -6.95 -35.41 6.09
N ALA A 120 -6.87 -34.08 5.98
CA ALA A 120 -6.93 -33.15 7.11
C ALA A 120 -8.27 -33.27 7.86
N HIS A 121 -9.39 -33.22 7.15
CA HIS A 121 -10.72 -33.37 7.73
C HIS A 121 -10.95 -34.74 8.38
N ALA A 122 -10.46 -35.83 7.77
CA ALA A 122 -10.51 -37.17 8.36
C ALA A 122 -9.67 -37.30 9.64
N ALA A 123 -8.57 -36.55 9.74
CA ALA A 123 -7.78 -36.37 10.97
C ALA A 123 -8.38 -35.35 11.97
N ASN A 124 -9.62 -34.90 11.74
CA ASN A 124 -10.31 -33.85 12.51
C ASN A 124 -9.56 -32.50 12.58
N ARG A 125 -8.68 -32.23 11.60
CA ARG A 125 -8.05 -30.92 11.39
C ARG A 125 -8.91 -30.05 10.49
N ARG A 126 -8.71 -28.73 10.58
CA ARG A 126 -9.47 -27.69 9.86
C ARG A 126 -8.52 -26.84 9.05
N THR A 127 -8.69 -26.82 7.72
CA THR A 127 -7.84 -26.02 6.84
C THR A 127 -8.41 -24.62 6.63
N VAL A 128 -7.57 -23.60 6.85
CA VAL A 128 -7.89 -22.17 6.68
C VAL A 128 -6.89 -21.52 5.73
N LEU A 129 -7.39 -21.00 4.62
CA LEU A 129 -6.63 -20.15 3.70
C LEU A 129 -6.83 -18.68 4.08
N ILE A 130 -5.75 -17.99 4.46
CA ILE A 130 -5.75 -16.55 4.72
C ILE A 130 -5.03 -15.84 3.57
N ILE A 131 -5.65 -14.80 3.02
CA ILE A 131 -5.10 -14.02 1.90
C ILE A 131 -5.06 -12.55 2.32
N ASP A 132 -3.88 -11.96 2.47
CA ASP A 132 -3.74 -10.52 2.77
C ASP A 132 -3.67 -9.69 1.47
N GLU A 133 -3.99 -8.40 1.59
CA GLU A 133 -4.13 -7.47 0.46
C GLU A 133 -5.08 -7.95 -0.66
N ALA A 134 -6.12 -8.72 -0.29
CA ALA A 134 -7.01 -9.46 -1.20
C ALA A 134 -7.77 -8.60 -2.24
N GLN A 135 -7.82 -7.27 -2.11
CA GLN A 135 -8.32 -6.38 -3.17
C GLN A 135 -7.50 -6.45 -4.47
N ASN A 136 -6.28 -6.99 -4.39
CA ASN A 136 -5.34 -7.16 -5.50
C ASN A 136 -5.51 -8.47 -6.30
N LEU A 137 -6.39 -9.38 -5.85
CA LEU A 137 -6.71 -10.62 -6.56
C LEU A 137 -7.36 -10.36 -7.92
N SER A 138 -7.04 -11.19 -8.91
CA SER A 138 -7.74 -11.14 -10.21
C SER A 138 -9.16 -11.72 -10.09
N ARG A 139 -10.01 -11.36 -11.05
CA ARG A 139 -11.39 -11.89 -11.16
C ARG A 139 -11.40 -13.41 -11.30
N GLU A 140 -10.44 -13.94 -12.05
CA GLU A 140 -10.25 -15.36 -12.35
C GLU A 140 -9.81 -16.13 -11.09
N VAL A 141 -8.94 -15.54 -10.26
CA VAL A 141 -8.53 -16.12 -8.97
C VAL A 141 -9.69 -16.07 -7.95
N LEU A 142 -10.47 -14.98 -7.92
CA LEU A 142 -11.67 -14.87 -7.08
C LEU A 142 -12.75 -15.91 -7.48
N GLU A 143 -12.90 -16.17 -8.77
CA GLU A 143 -13.77 -17.23 -9.27
C GLU A 143 -13.23 -18.64 -8.96
N GLN A 144 -11.91 -18.86 -9.05
CA GLN A 144 -11.30 -20.12 -8.61
C GLN A 144 -11.51 -20.34 -7.10
N LEU A 145 -11.43 -19.30 -6.27
CA LEU A 145 -11.76 -19.39 -4.84
C LEU A 145 -13.24 -19.76 -4.61
N ARG A 146 -14.16 -19.23 -5.42
CA ARG A 146 -15.58 -19.65 -5.41
C ARG A 146 -15.72 -21.15 -5.73
N LEU A 147 -14.89 -21.70 -6.62
CA LEU A 147 -14.88 -23.13 -6.95
C LEU A 147 -14.21 -23.99 -5.85
N LEU A 148 -13.07 -23.57 -5.30
CA LEU A 148 -12.37 -24.30 -4.22
C LEU A 148 -13.21 -24.42 -2.94
N THR A 149 -14.14 -23.50 -2.69
CA THR A 149 -15.09 -23.59 -1.56
C THR A 149 -16.34 -24.46 -1.84
N ASN A 150 -16.38 -25.14 -2.99
CA ASN A 150 -17.24 -26.31 -3.24
C ASN A 150 -16.58 -27.62 -2.81
N LEU A 151 -15.33 -27.61 -2.35
CA LEU A 151 -14.70 -28.79 -1.76
C LEU A 151 -15.27 -28.98 -0.35
N GLU A 152 -16.30 -29.82 -0.27
CA GLU A 152 -17.10 -30.09 0.92
C GLU A 152 -17.53 -31.56 0.97
N THR A 153 -17.74 -32.07 2.18
CA THR A 153 -18.44 -33.34 2.39
C THR A 153 -19.96 -33.09 2.39
N HIS A 154 -20.77 -34.15 2.53
CA HIS A 154 -22.22 -34.01 2.74
C HIS A 154 -22.63 -33.27 4.02
N LYS A 155 -21.68 -32.82 4.86
CA LYS A 155 -21.93 -32.14 6.14
C LYS A 155 -21.04 -30.91 6.35
N ASP A 156 -19.79 -30.95 5.90
CA ASP A 156 -18.74 -30.02 6.34
C ASP A 156 -17.97 -29.39 5.17
N LYS A 157 -17.71 -28.08 5.26
CA LYS A 157 -16.75 -27.39 4.39
C LYS A 157 -15.33 -27.82 4.75
N LEU A 158 -14.57 -28.29 3.75
CA LEU A 158 -13.17 -28.67 3.94
C LEU A 158 -12.28 -27.41 4.03
N LEU A 159 -12.40 -26.51 3.04
CA LEU A 159 -11.64 -25.26 2.98
C LEU A 159 -12.44 -24.06 3.52
N ARG A 160 -11.85 -23.34 4.47
CA ARG A 160 -12.32 -22.04 4.97
C ARG A 160 -11.44 -20.93 4.41
N VAL A 161 -12.00 -19.76 4.06
CA VAL A 161 -11.24 -18.68 3.41
C VAL A 161 -11.40 -17.36 4.15
N ILE A 162 -10.29 -16.71 4.46
CA ILE A 162 -10.24 -15.40 5.13
C ILE A 162 -9.60 -14.40 4.17
N LEU A 163 -10.44 -13.54 3.58
CA LEU A 163 -10.03 -12.44 2.71
C LEU A 163 -9.70 -11.21 3.57
N VAL A 164 -8.43 -10.83 3.65
CA VAL A 164 -7.97 -9.66 4.40
C VAL A 164 -7.56 -8.57 3.42
N GLY A 165 -8.03 -7.34 3.60
CA GLY A 165 -7.84 -6.30 2.58
C GLY A 165 -8.15 -4.86 2.99
N GLN A 166 -7.96 -3.96 2.04
CA GLN A 166 -8.27 -2.54 2.14
C GLN A 166 -9.75 -2.28 1.77
N PRO A 167 -10.33 -1.09 2.04
CA PRO A 167 -11.74 -0.78 1.72
C PRO A 167 -12.13 -1.04 0.24
N GLU A 168 -11.16 -0.98 -0.67
CA GLU A 168 -11.29 -1.33 -2.08
C GLU A 168 -11.80 -2.76 -2.31
N LEU A 169 -11.54 -3.69 -1.37
CA LEU A 169 -12.03 -5.07 -1.42
C LEU A 169 -13.57 -5.14 -1.41
N GLU A 170 -14.25 -4.25 -0.68
CA GLU A 170 -15.72 -4.14 -0.75
C GLU A 170 -16.18 -3.73 -2.15
N GLY A 171 -15.46 -2.82 -2.81
CA GLY A 171 -15.72 -2.39 -4.19
C GLY A 171 -15.46 -3.49 -5.23
N VAL A 172 -14.52 -4.41 -4.96
CA VAL A 172 -14.29 -5.61 -5.78
C VAL A 172 -15.41 -6.62 -5.57
N LEU A 173 -15.76 -6.92 -4.31
CA LEU A 173 -16.79 -7.91 -3.96
C LEU A 173 -18.22 -7.45 -4.32
N ALA A 174 -18.48 -6.14 -4.41
CA ALA A 174 -19.78 -5.61 -4.81
C ALA A 174 -20.07 -5.68 -6.32
N ARG A 175 -19.08 -6.09 -7.16
CA ARG A 175 -19.26 -6.17 -8.62
C ARG A 175 -20.29 -7.26 -9.00
N HIS A 176 -21.04 -7.01 -10.07
CA HIS A 176 -22.17 -7.86 -10.48
C HIS A 176 -21.75 -9.31 -10.78
N ASP A 177 -20.58 -9.47 -11.40
CA ASP A 177 -19.97 -10.74 -11.78
C ASP A 177 -19.44 -11.56 -10.59
N LEU A 178 -19.16 -10.91 -9.45
CA LEU A 178 -18.67 -11.56 -8.23
C LEU A 178 -19.77 -11.75 -7.16
N ARG A 179 -21.04 -11.45 -7.48
CA ARG A 179 -22.19 -11.60 -6.56
C ARG A 179 -22.28 -12.98 -5.89
N GLN A 180 -22.02 -14.06 -6.63
CA GLN A 180 -22.06 -15.42 -6.08
C GLN A 180 -20.98 -15.67 -5.02
N LEU A 181 -19.78 -15.09 -5.19
CA LEU A 181 -18.73 -15.12 -4.19
C LEU A 181 -19.12 -14.26 -2.98
N ALA A 182 -19.64 -13.05 -3.22
CA ALA A 182 -20.05 -12.12 -2.17
C ALA A 182 -21.22 -12.63 -1.31
N GLN A 183 -22.06 -13.52 -1.83
CA GLN A 183 -23.11 -14.23 -1.09
C GLN A 183 -22.57 -15.34 -0.18
N ARG A 184 -21.36 -15.87 -0.44
CA ARG A 184 -20.69 -16.86 0.42
C ARG A 184 -19.88 -16.24 1.57
N ILE A 185 -19.86 -14.92 1.67
CA ILE A 185 -19.19 -14.20 2.76
C ILE A 185 -20.13 -14.14 3.96
N THR A 186 -19.92 -15.06 4.90
CA THR A 186 -20.73 -15.24 6.12
C THR A 186 -20.50 -14.11 7.13
N ALA A 187 -19.30 -13.54 7.17
CA ALA A 187 -18.97 -12.40 8.02
C ALA A 187 -18.12 -11.35 7.28
N ARG A 188 -18.46 -10.07 7.48
CA ARG A 188 -17.64 -8.91 7.08
C ARG A 188 -17.31 -8.09 8.33
N PHE A 189 -16.04 -8.04 8.70
CA PHE A 189 -15.57 -7.21 9.82
C PHE A 189 -14.75 -6.03 9.31
N ARG A 190 -15.01 -4.82 9.83
CA ARG A 190 -14.23 -3.61 9.52
C ARG A 190 -13.36 -3.22 10.72
N LEU A 191 -12.06 -3.47 10.64
CA LEU A 191 -11.07 -3.09 11.65
C LEU A 191 -10.96 -1.56 11.73
N GLN A 192 -11.41 -0.99 12.85
CA GLN A 192 -11.45 0.46 13.03
C GLN A 192 -10.08 1.03 13.44
N PRO A 193 -9.74 2.27 13.01
CA PRO A 193 -8.66 3.03 13.62
C PRO A 193 -8.90 3.27 15.12
N LEU A 194 -7.82 3.44 15.89
CA LEU A 194 -7.88 3.56 17.34
C LEU A 194 -8.59 4.86 17.78
N GLY A 195 -9.52 4.76 18.73
CA GLY A 195 -10.07 5.94 19.41
C GLY A 195 -9.00 6.71 20.21
N VAL A 196 -9.32 7.90 20.73
CA VAL A 196 -8.36 8.69 21.54
C VAL A 196 -7.89 7.93 22.79
N ALA A 197 -8.80 7.22 23.46
CA ALA A 197 -8.48 6.41 24.63
C ALA A 197 -7.61 5.18 24.29
N GLU A 198 -7.87 4.53 23.15
CA GLU A 198 -7.05 3.41 22.67
C GLU A 198 -5.69 3.87 22.13
N THR A 199 -5.62 5.03 21.46
CA THR A 199 -4.37 5.67 21.03
C THR A 199 -3.48 5.97 22.24
N ARG A 200 -4.07 6.44 23.36
CA ARG A 200 -3.36 6.58 24.63
C ARG A 200 -2.81 5.24 25.11
N ALA A 201 -3.65 4.22 25.22
CA ALA A 201 -3.25 2.90 25.69
C ALA A 201 -2.20 2.23 24.79
N TYR A 202 -2.29 2.40 23.47
CA TYR A 202 -1.32 1.94 22.47
C TYR A 202 0.06 2.57 22.68
N VAL A 203 0.11 3.91 22.80
CA VAL A 203 1.37 4.64 23.07
C VAL A 203 1.95 4.22 24.42
N GLN A 204 1.13 4.12 25.48
CA GLN A 204 1.59 3.65 26.80
C GLN A 204 2.12 2.20 26.74
N HIS A 205 1.44 1.30 26.03
CA HIS A 205 1.85 -0.10 25.86
C HIS A 205 3.19 -0.21 25.13
N ARG A 206 3.38 0.51 24.00
CA ARG A 206 4.65 0.46 23.27
C ARG A 206 5.80 1.10 24.04
N LEU A 207 5.55 2.17 24.81
CA LEU A 207 6.57 2.73 25.73
C LEU A 207 6.97 1.73 26.81
N ALA A 208 5.99 1.04 27.43
CA ALA A 208 6.23 0.03 28.46
C ALA A 208 6.99 -1.19 27.91
N ARG A 209 6.68 -1.66 26.70
CA ARG A 209 7.37 -2.77 26.04
C ARG A 209 8.83 -2.44 25.67
N ALA A 210 9.15 -1.15 25.51
CA ALA A 210 10.51 -0.67 25.32
C ALA A 210 11.25 -0.35 26.64
N GLY A 211 10.71 -0.73 27.80
CA GLY A 211 11.30 -0.49 29.14
C GLY A 211 11.09 0.92 29.71
N GLY A 212 10.66 1.88 28.88
CA GLY A 212 10.68 3.30 29.23
C GLY A 212 9.40 3.90 29.82
N PRO A 213 9.43 5.20 30.14
CA PRO A 213 8.38 5.88 30.90
C PRO A 213 7.06 6.04 30.12
N GLN A 214 6.03 5.34 30.58
CA GLN A 214 4.70 5.31 29.94
C GLN A 214 4.03 6.68 29.78
N HIS A 215 4.41 7.68 30.59
CA HIS A 215 3.79 9.01 30.61
C HIS A 215 4.57 10.09 29.85
N LEU A 216 5.51 9.71 28.99
CA LEU A 216 6.34 10.65 28.21
C LEU A 216 5.52 11.59 27.29
N PHE A 217 4.34 11.17 26.82
CA PHE A 217 3.45 11.97 25.98
C PHE A 217 2.36 12.64 26.82
N SER A 218 2.20 13.97 26.70
CA SER A 218 1.14 14.69 27.42
C SER A 218 -0.26 14.31 26.92
N ARG A 219 -1.30 14.49 27.77
CA ARG A 219 -2.70 14.23 27.37
C ARG A 219 -3.10 15.01 26.11
N SER A 220 -2.67 16.28 25.99
CA SER A 220 -2.91 17.11 24.81
C SER A 220 -2.10 16.66 23.58
N ALA A 221 -0.89 16.14 23.77
CA ALA A 221 -0.11 15.52 22.70
C ALA A 221 -0.82 14.28 22.14
N ILE A 222 -1.39 13.41 22.99
CA ILE A 222 -2.14 12.21 22.58
C ILE A 222 -3.43 12.56 21.83
N VAL A 223 -4.22 13.52 22.32
CA VAL A 223 -5.45 13.97 21.63
C VAL A 223 -5.13 14.46 20.22
N MET A 224 -4.12 15.30 20.09
CA MET A 224 -3.75 15.90 18.81
C MET A 224 -3.03 14.89 17.89
N LEU A 225 -2.21 13.98 18.43
CA LEU A 225 -1.66 12.82 17.72
C LEU A 225 -2.78 12.03 17.04
N CYS A 226 -3.81 11.63 17.80
CA CYS A 226 -4.98 10.90 17.30
C CYS A 226 -5.71 11.68 16.18
N ALA A 227 -5.85 13.00 16.29
CA ALA A 227 -6.50 13.83 15.27
C ALA A 227 -5.66 14.02 13.98
N LEU A 228 -4.33 14.00 14.10
CA LEU A 228 -3.40 14.09 12.97
C LEU A 228 -3.28 12.75 12.22
N THR A 229 -3.21 11.63 12.95
CA THR A 229 -3.07 10.27 12.41
C THR A 229 -4.40 9.57 12.12
N ARG A 230 -5.52 10.16 12.53
CA ARG A 230 -6.87 9.53 12.54
C ARG A 230 -6.91 8.19 13.30
N GLY A 231 -6.05 8.00 14.30
CA GLY A 231 -5.99 6.76 15.07
C GLY A 231 -5.30 5.58 14.37
N VAL A 232 -4.72 5.75 13.19
CA VAL A 232 -4.08 4.66 12.43
C VAL A 232 -2.71 4.30 13.06
N PRO A 233 -2.50 3.06 13.57
CA PRO A 233 -1.26 2.67 14.26
C PRO A 233 0.03 2.94 13.48
N ARG A 234 0.09 2.62 12.17
CA ARG A 234 1.28 2.91 11.35
C ARG A 234 1.61 4.41 11.30
N LEU A 235 0.60 5.28 11.24
CA LEU A 235 0.79 6.72 11.26
C LEU A 235 1.15 7.22 12.68
N ILE A 236 0.55 6.64 13.73
CA ILE A 236 0.92 6.89 15.13
C ILE A 236 2.41 6.60 15.35
N ASN A 237 2.89 5.44 14.91
CA ASN A 237 4.29 5.04 15.05
C ASN A 237 5.25 6.05 14.41
N MET A 238 5.05 6.39 13.13
CA MET A 238 5.94 7.34 12.43
C MET A 238 5.96 8.74 13.09
N VAL A 239 4.81 9.24 13.55
CA VAL A 239 4.72 10.53 14.24
C VAL A 239 5.37 10.46 15.63
N CYS A 240 5.18 9.36 16.37
CA CYS A 240 5.76 9.19 17.71
C CYS A 240 7.28 9.04 17.65
N GLU A 241 7.79 8.20 16.75
CA GLU A 241 9.23 8.02 16.49
C GLU A 241 9.91 9.37 16.20
N ARG A 242 9.34 10.15 15.27
CA ARG A 242 9.86 11.48 14.94
C ARG A 242 9.69 12.49 16.07
N ALA A 243 8.63 12.38 16.88
CA ALA A 243 8.43 13.23 18.05
C ALA A 243 9.38 12.91 19.22
N LEU A 244 9.81 11.65 19.38
CA LEU A 244 10.87 11.27 20.32
C LEU A 244 12.21 11.88 19.89
N MET A 245 12.62 11.68 18.64
CA MET A 245 13.84 12.29 18.08
C MET A 245 13.82 13.82 18.20
N GLY A 246 12.68 14.45 17.89
CA GLY A 246 12.50 15.89 18.02
C GLY A 246 12.55 16.39 19.46
N THR A 247 12.00 15.64 20.42
CA THR A 247 12.03 15.98 21.85
C THR A 247 13.46 15.86 22.41
N TYR A 248 14.18 14.77 22.07
CA TYR A 248 15.60 14.57 22.39
C TYR A 248 16.48 15.71 21.82
N ALA A 249 16.33 16.04 20.53
CA ALA A 249 17.13 17.06 19.85
C ALA A 249 16.90 18.50 20.36
N HIS A 250 15.91 18.74 21.22
CA HIS A 250 15.70 20.02 21.91
C HIS A 250 15.86 19.91 23.45
N GLY A 251 16.43 18.81 23.96
CA GLY A 251 16.75 18.63 25.38
C GLY A 251 15.53 18.59 26.31
N ARG A 252 14.38 18.09 25.84
CA ARG A 252 13.12 18.09 26.60
C ARG A 252 12.82 16.73 27.23
N ALA A 253 12.29 16.74 28.45
CA ALA A 253 11.92 15.52 29.16
C ALA A 253 10.58 14.89 28.71
N TYR A 254 9.70 15.63 28.00
CA TYR A 254 8.37 15.15 27.61
C TYR A 254 7.93 15.62 26.23
N VAL A 255 7.11 14.80 25.57
CA VAL A 255 6.55 15.07 24.25
C VAL A 255 5.26 15.88 24.40
N GLY A 256 5.35 17.19 24.18
CA GLY A 256 4.22 18.11 24.11
C GLY A 256 3.55 18.17 22.73
N PRO A 257 2.34 18.76 22.61
CA PRO A 257 1.58 18.81 21.36
C PRO A 257 2.34 19.51 20.24
N TRP A 258 3.05 20.60 20.50
CA TRP A 258 3.85 21.29 19.47
C TRP A 258 4.92 20.39 18.83
N THR A 259 5.52 19.45 19.57
CA THR A 259 6.48 18.49 19.00
C THR A 259 5.76 17.47 18.12
N VAL A 260 4.60 16.94 18.54
CA VAL A 260 3.77 16.04 17.73
C VAL A 260 3.30 16.72 16.45
N LEU A 261 2.96 18.01 16.49
CA LEU A 261 2.48 18.76 15.32
C LEU A 261 3.60 18.89 14.28
N ARG A 262 4.80 19.28 14.74
CA ARG A 262 5.99 19.35 13.91
C ARG A 262 6.38 17.98 13.35
N ALA A 263 6.42 16.96 14.19
CA ALA A 263 6.70 15.58 13.75
C ALA A 263 5.70 15.12 12.67
N ALA A 264 4.41 15.40 12.84
CA ALA A 264 3.38 15.07 11.85
C ALA A 264 3.51 15.86 10.55
N MET A 265 3.93 17.13 10.60
CA MET A 265 4.26 17.91 9.39
C MET A 265 5.51 17.40 8.67
N GLU A 266 6.45 16.79 9.40
CA GLU A 266 7.68 16.20 8.86
C GLU A 266 7.50 14.75 8.36
N THR A 267 6.46 14.01 8.77
CA THR A 267 6.28 12.57 8.42
C THR A 267 4.98 12.19 7.71
N LEU A 268 3.88 12.92 7.88
CA LEU A 268 2.61 12.57 7.22
C LEU A 268 2.57 13.18 5.81
N PRO A 269 2.07 12.43 4.79
CA PRO A 269 1.93 12.99 3.46
C PRO A 269 1.05 14.23 3.50
N ALA A 270 1.46 15.28 2.78
CA ALA A 270 0.80 16.57 2.78
C ALA A 270 -0.68 16.41 2.42
N ARG A 271 -1.58 16.56 3.41
CA ARG A 271 -3.03 16.44 3.20
C ARG A 271 -3.43 17.36 2.05
N PRO A 272 -4.00 16.86 0.94
CA PRO A 272 -4.46 17.73 -0.12
C PRO A 272 -5.46 18.71 0.49
N ARG A 273 -5.18 20.01 0.37
CA ARG A 273 -6.10 21.06 0.84
C ARG A 273 -7.41 20.87 0.08
N ARG A 274 -8.40 20.24 0.72
CA ARG A 274 -9.79 20.33 0.27
C ARG A 274 -10.08 21.82 0.11
N VAL A 275 -10.22 22.27 -1.13
CA VAL A 275 -10.50 23.65 -1.45
C VAL A 275 -11.89 23.93 -0.93
N ARG A 276 -12.00 24.45 0.31
CA ARG A 276 -13.27 24.79 0.95
C ARG A 276 -13.98 25.74 -0.01
N SER A 277 -15.08 25.27 -0.61
CA SER A 277 -15.54 25.78 -1.90
C SER A 277 -15.57 27.31 -1.92
N ARG A 278 -14.98 27.90 -2.96
CA ARG A 278 -14.87 29.35 -3.13
C ARG A 278 -16.24 30.03 -3.10
N TRP A 279 -17.32 29.27 -3.32
CA TRP A 279 -18.72 29.67 -3.13
C TRP A 279 -19.01 30.27 -1.76
N TRP A 280 -18.39 29.82 -0.65
CA TRP A 280 -18.67 30.44 0.67
C TRP A 280 -18.01 31.82 0.84
N ARG A 281 -17.15 32.26 -0.11
CA ARG A 281 -16.72 33.68 -0.25
C ARG A 281 -17.67 34.52 -1.10
N PHE A 282 -18.60 33.90 -1.84
CA PHE A 282 -19.62 34.58 -2.65
C PHE A 282 -21.00 34.59 -1.98
N ALA A 283 -21.36 33.53 -1.25
CA ALA A 283 -22.65 33.41 -0.57
C ALA A 283 -22.91 34.51 0.47
N VAL A 284 -21.86 35.03 1.13
CA VAL A 284 -21.98 36.15 2.09
C VAL A 284 -22.35 37.47 1.38
N PRO A 285 -21.59 37.96 0.37
CA PRO A 285 -22.00 39.17 -0.36
C PRO A 285 -23.29 38.99 -1.17
N THR A 286 -23.58 37.83 -1.76
CA THR A 286 -24.86 37.64 -2.48
C THR A 286 -26.05 37.64 -1.53
N GLY A 287 -25.93 37.10 -0.31
CA GLY A 287 -26.97 37.20 0.71
C GLY A 287 -27.25 38.64 1.12
N ALA A 288 -26.21 39.47 1.29
CA ALA A 288 -26.37 40.89 1.58
C ALA A 288 -27.01 41.67 0.42
N ILE A 289 -26.59 41.42 -0.82
CA ILE A 289 -27.16 42.06 -2.02
C ILE A 289 -28.63 41.65 -2.23
N ALA A 290 -28.99 40.39 -1.97
CA ALA A 290 -30.37 39.93 -2.01
C ALA A 290 -31.23 40.62 -0.93
N LEU A 291 -30.71 40.77 0.30
CA LEU A 291 -31.39 41.51 1.36
C LEU A 291 -31.61 42.98 1.00
N ILE A 292 -30.60 43.65 0.43
CA ILE A 292 -30.72 45.04 -0.05
C ILE A 292 -31.75 45.12 -1.19
N GLY A 293 -31.72 44.18 -2.15
CA GLY A 293 -32.69 44.10 -3.24
C GLY A 293 -34.14 43.89 -2.76
N ILE A 294 -34.33 43.08 -1.70
CA ILE A 294 -35.64 42.87 -1.06
C ILE A 294 -36.09 44.14 -0.33
N VAL A 295 -35.21 44.80 0.45
CA VAL A 295 -35.54 46.06 1.14
C VAL A 295 -35.88 47.17 0.15
N VAL A 296 -35.14 47.29 -0.96
CA VAL A 296 -35.45 48.25 -2.02
C VAL A 296 -36.76 47.86 -2.72
N GLY A 297 -36.98 46.59 -3.07
CA GLY A 297 -38.23 46.13 -3.69
C GLY A 297 -39.47 46.40 -2.82
N LEU A 298 -39.36 46.19 -1.51
CA LEU A 298 -40.40 46.53 -0.53
C LEU A 298 -40.66 48.04 -0.41
N ALA A 299 -39.67 48.90 -0.72
CA ALA A 299 -39.83 50.35 -0.72
C ALA A 299 -40.50 50.92 -1.99
N TRP A 300 -40.68 50.10 -3.04
CA TRP A 300 -41.43 50.45 -4.25
C TRP A 300 -42.83 49.80 -4.31
N LEU A 301 -43.21 49.03 -3.30
CA LEU A 301 -44.58 48.55 -3.12
C LEU A 301 -45.39 49.61 -2.36
N PRO A 302 -46.50 50.14 -2.93
CA PRO A 302 -47.43 50.93 -2.14
C PRO A 302 -48.04 50.08 -1.01
N ASP A 303 -48.47 50.77 0.05
CA ASP A 303 -49.21 50.22 1.20
C ASP A 303 -48.44 49.29 2.18
N ILE A 304 -47.11 49.39 2.26
CA ILE A 304 -46.30 48.76 3.34
C ILE A 304 -45.80 49.82 4.36
N PRO A 305 -46.40 49.94 5.56
CA PRO A 305 -45.99 50.94 6.56
C PRO A 305 -44.73 50.52 7.34
N LEU A 306 -43.55 50.88 6.82
CA LEU A 306 -42.24 50.55 7.41
C LEU A 306 -41.86 51.33 8.69
N THR A 307 -42.78 52.07 9.31
CA THR A 307 -42.49 52.99 10.43
C THR A 307 -42.21 52.30 11.78
N ASN A 308 -42.73 51.10 12.01
CA ASN A 308 -42.75 50.50 13.36
C ASN A 308 -41.49 49.70 13.73
N ALA A 309 -40.52 49.57 12.82
CA ALA A 309 -39.25 48.89 13.10
C ALA A 309 -38.30 49.73 14.01
N ALA A 310 -38.52 51.04 14.10
CA ALA A 310 -37.60 51.98 14.78
C ALA A 310 -37.74 52.04 16.30
N GLU A 311 -38.67 51.30 16.90
CA GLU A 311 -38.86 51.26 18.36
C GLU A 311 -38.20 50.03 18.99
N TRP A 312 -38.35 48.85 18.38
CA TRP A 312 -37.79 47.59 18.89
C TRP A 312 -36.25 47.64 19.01
N ILE A 313 -35.58 48.28 18.05
CA ILE A 313 -34.11 48.47 18.06
C ILE A 313 -33.64 49.43 19.17
N ARG A 314 -34.50 50.36 19.62
CA ARG A 314 -34.20 51.23 20.77
C ARG A 314 -34.38 50.50 22.10
N GLY A 315 -35.38 49.61 22.22
CA GLY A 315 -35.54 48.75 23.39
C GLY A 315 -34.35 47.81 23.62
N ALA A 316 -33.88 47.15 22.55
CA ALA A 316 -32.80 46.15 22.64
C ALA A 316 -31.41 46.71 23.02
N LYS A 317 -31.20 48.04 23.02
CA LYS A 317 -29.90 48.68 23.30
C LYS A 317 -29.78 49.25 24.72
N ALA A 318 -30.80 49.08 25.56
CA ALA A 318 -30.87 49.63 26.92
C ALA A 318 -30.59 48.60 28.04
N SER A 319 -30.15 47.39 27.71
CA SER A 319 -29.95 46.27 28.67
C SER A 319 -28.64 45.50 28.43
N GLY A 320 -27.56 46.20 28.03
CA GLY A 320 -26.27 45.58 27.66
C GLY A 320 -25.05 46.00 28.48
N ASP A 321 -25.12 47.11 29.22
CA ASP A 321 -24.00 47.67 29.99
C ASP A 321 -24.47 48.10 31.39
N GLN A 322 -23.62 47.84 32.40
CA GLN A 322 -23.82 48.10 33.84
C GLN A 322 -24.94 47.21 34.49
N VAL A 323 -24.82 46.72 35.73
CA VAL A 323 -23.84 46.94 36.81
C VAL A 323 -23.31 45.59 37.33
N ALA A 324 -22.08 45.56 37.84
CA ALA A 324 -21.59 44.52 38.75
C ALA A 324 -21.15 45.17 40.07
N GLN A 325 -21.43 44.51 41.20
CA GLN A 325 -21.16 44.97 42.59
C GLN A 325 -21.98 46.21 43.02
N ALA A 326 -22.35 46.42 44.29
CA ALA A 326 -22.52 45.53 45.45
C ALA A 326 -23.33 46.32 46.53
N ASP A 327 -23.81 45.64 47.59
CA ASP A 327 -24.23 46.22 48.89
C ASP A 327 -25.50 47.14 48.85
N ASP A 328 -26.31 47.35 49.91
CA ASP A 328 -26.50 46.69 51.22
C ASP A 328 -27.94 47.03 51.76
N SER A 329 -28.42 46.27 52.76
CA SER A 329 -29.48 46.61 53.73
C SER A 329 -30.97 46.57 53.31
N GLY A 330 -31.84 46.30 54.31
CA GLY A 330 -33.32 46.32 54.22
C GLY A 330 -33.94 44.95 53.90
N LYS A 331 -34.58 44.18 54.79
CA LYS A 331 -35.77 44.45 55.65
C LYS A 331 -37.02 44.86 54.85
N ASP A 332 -38.21 44.31 55.08
CA ASP A 332 -38.64 43.29 56.07
C ASP A 332 -39.96 42.61 55.61
N SER A 333 -40.33 41.47 56.23
CA SER A 333 -41.70 40.86 56.18
C SER A 333 -42.22 40.29 54.83
N GLN A 334 -43.13 39.28 54.78
CA GLN A 334 -43.68 38.44 55.86
C GLN A 334 -44.13 37.04 55.41
N THR A 335 -43.77 36.06 56.23
CA THR A 335 -44.45 34.81 56.63
C THR A 335 -45.86 34.49 56.10
N LYS A 336 -46.02 33.32 55.46
CA LYS A 336 -46.92 32.18 55.85
C LYS A 336 -46.77 31.04 54.82
N THR A 337 -46.36 29.81 55.12
CA THR A 337 -46.83 28.78 56.09
C THR A 337 -47.99 27.92 55.57
N ALA A 338 -47.68 26.63 55.33
CA ALA A 338 -48.58 25.45 55.35
C ALA A 338 -49.68 25.30 54.26
N THR A 339 -50.31 24.15 54.02
CA THR A 339 -49.98 22.69 54.09
C THR A 339 -51.22 21.92 53.56
N GLU A 340 -51.07 20.75 52.91
CA GLU A 340 -52.17 19.79 52.58
C GLU A 340 -53.29 20.31 51.63
N ALA A 341 -54.23 19.53 51.06
CA ALA A 341 -54.41 18.10 50.76
C ALA A 341 -55.54 18.03 49.67
N SER A 342 -55.47 17.32 48.53
CA SER A 342 -55.49 15.86 48.28
C SER A 342 -56.74 15.47 47.46
N LYS A 343 -56.63 14.45 46.57
CA LYS A 343 -57.71 13.81 45.77
C LYS A 343 -58.36 14.72 44.70
N LYS A 344 -58.87 14.23 43.55
CA LYS A 344 -59.29 12.89 43.02
C LYS A 344 -58.99 12.87 41.48
N ASP A 345 -59.18 11.84 40.64
CA ASP A 345 -59.90 10.55 40.69
C ASP A 345 -59.29 9.52 39.68
N SER A 346 -59.95 8.36 39.50
CA SER A 346 -59.81 7.25 38.51
C SER A 346 -59.49 7.56 37.01
N ALA A 347 -59.19 6.61 36.09
CA ALA A 347 -58.65 5.22 36.09
C ALA A 347 -58.61 4.66 34.62
N ALA A 348 -58.11 3.41 34.45
CA ALA A 348 -58.35 2.49 33.31
C ALA A 348 -57.64 2.75 31.95
N SER A 349 -57.72 1.74 31.06
CA SER A 349 -56.78 1.46 29.96
C SER A 349 -57.44 1.35 28.55
N ASP A 350 -56.58 1.08 27.55
CA ASP A 350 -56.84 0.35 26.30
C ASP A 350 -57.38 1.05 25.00
N SER A 351 -56.43 1.25 24.08
CA SER A 351 -56.35 0.46 22.82
C SER A 351 -57.55 0.38 21.85
N LYS A 352 -57.72 1.36 20.94
CA LYS A 352 -57.53 1.19 19.46
C LYS A 352 -57.99 2.36 18.57
N ALA A 353 -57.29 2.44 17.42
CA ALA A 353 -57.57 3.06 16.12
C ALA A 353 -58.90 3.79 15.83
N ASN A 354 -58.80 4.92 15.11
CA ASN A 354 -59.41 5.05 13.78
C ASN A 354 -58.81 6.20 12.95
N ALA A 355 -59.10 6.22 11.64
CA ALA A 355 -58.74 7.30 10.71
C ALA A 355 -59.96 7.74 9.86
N PRO A 356 -60.02 9.01 9.46
CA PRO A 356 -60.81 9.50 8.32
C PRO A 356 -59.93 10.27 7.30
N THR A 357 -60.31 10.56 6.04
CA THR A 357 -61.30 10.00 5.09
C THR A 357 -60.85 10.45 3.68
N ALA A 358 -61.24 9.75 2.61
CA ALA A 358 -60.80 10.00 1.23
C ALA A 358 -61.67 10.98 0.43
N THR A 359 -61.19 11.35 -0.77
CA THR A 359 -61.97 11.94 -1.87
C THR A 359 -61.86 11.03 -3.11
N ALA A 360 -62.93 10.97 -3.94
CA ALA A 360 -63.12 10.02 -5.04
C ALA A 360 -62.29 10.39 -6.33
N GLN A 361 -62.26 9.64 -7.44
CA GLN A 361 -63.36 8.97 -8.19
C GLN A 361 -62.93 7.71 -8.98
N ALA A 362 -63.89 6.77 -9.16
CA ALA A 362 -64.24 5.98 -10.37
C ALA A 362 -63.16 5.17 -11.16
N GLN A 363 -63.46 4.02 -11.82
CA GLN A 363 -64.74 3.34 -12.10
C GLN A 363 -64.57 1.80 -12.34
N ASP A 364 -65.68 1.06 -12.19
CA ASP A 364 -66.08 -0.23 -12.79
C ASP A 364 -65.22 -1.52 -12.79
N THR A 365 -65.71 -2.52 -12.02
CA THR A 365 -65.98 -3.95 -12.37
C THR A 365 -64.84 -4.90 -12.87
N ASP A 366 -64.86 -6.23 -12.66
CA ASP A 366 -65.89 -7.14 -12.12
C ASP A 366 -65.30 -8.36 -11.35
N LYS A 367 -66.18 -9.16 -10.73
CA LYS A 367 -66.11 -10.60 -10.30
C LYS A 367 -64.84 -11.44 -10.63
N ASN A 368 -64.40 -12.45 -9.84
CA ASN A 368 -64.99 -13.15 -8.67
C ASN A 368 -63.92 -14.02 -7.93
N LYS A 369 -64.16 -14.28 -6.63
CA LYS A 369 -63.98 -15.55 -5.85
C LYS A 369 -62.73 -16.44 -6.06
N ASP A 370 -61.89 -16.60 -5.03
CA ASP A 370 -61.97 -17.59 -3.90
C ASP A 370 -61.77 -19.06 -4.36
N ALA A 371 -60.90 -19.91 -3.80
CA ALA A 371 -60.58 -20.14 -2.39
C ALA A 371 -59.39 -21.12 -2.15
N LYS A 372 -58.82 -21.05 -0.93
CA LYS A 372 -58.30 -22.15 -0.07
C LYS A 372 -57.11 -23.06 -0.46
N ASP A 373 -56.14 -23.12 0.48
CA ASP A 373 -55.27 -24.25 0.86
C ASP A 373 -56.09 -25.44 1.51
N PRO A 374 -55.53 -26.61 1.92
CA PRO A 374 -54.10 -26.98 2.03
C PRO A 374 -53.66 -28.45 1.70
N ASP A 375 -52.35 -28.63 1.46
CA ASP A 375 -51.48 -29.76 1.88
C ASP A 375 -51.78 -31.20 1.29
N PRO A 376 -51.28 -32.37 1.81
CA PRO A 376 -50.33 -33.21 1.04
C PRO A 376 -50.70 -34.71 0.87
N ALA A 377 -49.90 -35.47 0.08
CA ALA A 377 -49.40 -36.84 0.37
C ALA A 377 -48.94 -37.66 -0.88
N ASP A 378 -48.21 -38.77 -0.61
CA ASP A 378 -47.97 -39.96 -1.46
C ASP A 378 -47.25 -39.78 -2.82
N ALA A 379 -46.58 -40.75 -3.48
CA ALA A 379 -46.00 -42.11 -3.29
C ALA A 379 -45.63 -42.56 -4.75
N GLN A 380 -45.01 -43.70 -5.13
CA GLN A 380 -44.53 -44.92 -4.48
C GLN A 380 -43.49 -45.63 -5.41
N LYS A 381 -42.62 -46.50 -4.86
CA LYS A 381 -41.91 -47.68 -5.45
C LYS A 381 -41.56 -47.76 -6.96
N SER A 382 -40.32 -48.18 -7.26
CA SER A 382 -40.03 -49.50 -7.90
C SER A 382 -38.52 -49.81 -7.90
N GLY A 383 -38.12 -51.07 -8.19
CA GLY A 383 -36.73 -51.48 -8.47
C GLY A 383 -36.54 -53.00 -8.57
N SER A 384 -35.52 -53.48 -9.31
CA SER A 384 -34.91 -54.83 -9.25
C SER A 384 -33.70 -55.01 -10.20
N LYS A 385 -32.86 -56.01 -9.91
CA LYS A 385 -31.73 -56.61 -10.68
C LYS A 385 -31.99 -58.15 -10.75
N PRO A 386 -31.13 -59.08 -11.26
CA PRO A 386 -29.79 -59.01 -11.90
C PRO A 386 -29.79 -59.74 -13.30
N ASP A 387 -28.83 -60.49 -13.89
CA ASP A 387 -27.40 -60.92 -13.72
C ASP A 387 -26.85 -61.29 -15.14
N VAL A 388 -25.56 -61.13 -15.52
CA VAL A 388 -24.33 -61.96 -15.32
C VAL A 388 -24.25 -63.31 -16.06
N LYS A 389 -23.21 -63.46 -16.92
CA LYS A 389 -22.38 -64.66 -17.32
C LYS A 389 -21.71 -64.44 -18.71
N ASP A 390 -20.65 -65.13 -19.16
CA ASP A 390 -19.39 -65.59 -18.52
C ASP A 390 -18.39 -66.16 -19.59
N ALA A 391 -17.21 -66.64 -19.16
CA ALA A 391 -16.13 -67.40 -19.88
C ALA A 391 -14.99 -66.55 -20.51
N ASP A 392 -13.71 -66.93 -20.64
CA ASP A 392 -12.76 -68.02 -20.24
C ASP A 392 -11.50 -67.76 -21.18
N LYS A 393 -10.22 -68.15 -21.04
CA LYS A 393 -9.48 -69.24 -20.34
C LYS A 393 -7.94 -68.97 -20.39
N THR A 394 -7.16 -69.27 -19.33
CA THR A 394 -5.70 -69.71 -19.30
C THR A 394 -4.56 -68.99 -20.08
N SER A 395 -3.25 -69.01 -19.73
CA SER A 395 -2.46 -69.39 -18.52
C SER A 395 -0.93 -69.17 -18.72
N HIS A 396 -0.13 -69.29 -17.64
CA HIS A 396 1.34 -69.57 -17.55
C HIS A 396 2.36 -68.41 -17.37
N ASP A 397 3.46 -68.80 -16.71
CA ASP A 397 4.61 -68.09 -16.07
C ASP A 397 5.85 -69.04 -16.24
N PRO A 398 7.09 -68.77 -15.77
CA PRO A 398 7.93 -67.55 -15.73
C PRO A 398 9.43 -67.80 -16.14
N LYS A 399 10.34 -66.83 -15.87
CA LYS A 399 11.83 -66.91 -15.62
C LYS A 399 12.86 -66.45 -16.69
N SER A 400 14.00 -65.95 -16.15
CA SER A 400 15.41 -66.12 -16.61
C SER A 400 15.88 -65.45 -17.92
N ASP A 401 17.14 -64.99 -18.10
CA ASP A 401 18.24 -64.77 -17.13
C ASP A 401 19.27 -63.71 -17.63
N ALA A 402 20.34 -63.49 -16.86
CA ALA A 402 21.41 -62.51 -17.10
C ALA A 402 22.48 -62.90 -18.15
N GLY A 403 23.27 -61.91 -18.62
CA GLY A 403 24.75 -62.05 -18.67
C GLY A 403 25.52 -61.62 -19.93
N ALA A 404 26.82 -61.34 -19.71
CA ALA A 404 27.92 -61.12 -20.69
C ALA A 404 27.84 -59.84 -21.58
N LYS A 405 28.88 -59.00 -21.77
CA LYS A 405 30.30 -59.19 -22.17
C LYS A 405 30.47 -59.68 -23.62
N SER A 406 31.41 -59.20 -24.45
CA SER A 406 32.35 -58.04 -24.42
C SER A 406 33.02 -57.91 -25.83
N ASP A 407 34.18 -57.24 -25.91
CA ASP A 407 35.24 -57.38 -26.96
C ASP A 407 35.28 -56.39 -28.15
N ASP A 408 36.15 -55.38 -28.01
CA ASP A 408 37.01 -54.85 -29.09
C ASP A 408 38.39 -55.54 -28.94
N PRO A 409 39.12 -55.86 -30.03
CA PRO A 409 40.39 -55.14 -30.20
C PRO A 409 40.87 -54.91 -31.65
N SER A 410 41.03 -53.62 -31.98
CA SER A 410 42.31 -53.01 -32.47
C SER A 410 42.90 -53.35 -33.85
N LYS A 411 43.34 -52.27 -34.55
CA LYS A 411 44.71 -52.01 -35.10
C LYS A 411 44.69 -50.75 -36.01
N LYS A 412 45.74 -49.94 -36.18
CA LYS A 412 47.18 -50.03 -35.83
C LYS A 412 47.86 -48.63 -35.85
N SER A 413 48.97 -48.46 -35.10
CA SER A 413 50.25 -47.72 -35.41
C SER A 413 50.25 -46.40 -36.24
N ASP A 414 51.05 -45.35 -35.95
CA ASP A 414 52.08 -45.15 -34.91
C ASP A 414 52.52 -43.67 -34.74
N LYS A 415 53.23 -43.39 -33.64
CA LYS A 415 54.18 -42.28 -33.35
C LYS A 415 54.08 -40.89 -34.03
N ASN A 416 53.54 -39.95 -33.26
CA ASN A 416 54.33 -38.93 -32.52
C ASN A 416 55.43 -38.11 -33.24
N GLN A 417 55.20 -36.80 -33.40
CA GLN A 417 56.16 -35.76 -33.01
C GLN A 417 55.46 -34.40 -32.78
N SER A 418 56.15 -33.45 -32.12
CA SER A 418 55.56 -32.17 -31.67
C SER A 418 56.47 -30.97 -31.88
N LYS A 419 55.83 -29.80 -31.97
CA LYS A 419 56.32 -28.41 -31.82
C LYS A 419 56.75 -27.59 -33.05
N ASP A 420 56.15 -26.40 -33.05
CA ASP A 420 56.64 -25.07 -33.42
C ASP A 420 56.89 -24.64 -34.89
N GLN A 421 56.03 -23.69 -35.31
CA GLN A 421 56.37 -22.40 -35.95
C GLN A 421 57.14 -22.43 -37.30
N SER A 422 56.67 -21.79 -38.39
CA SER A 422 55.73 -20.66 -38.49
C SER A 422 55.31 -20.38 -39.95
N LYS A 423 54.29 -19.51 -40.13
CA LYS A 423 53.82 -18.88 -41.39
C LYS A 423 53.17 -19.83 -42.43
N ASP A 424 52.12 -19.44 -43.15
CA ASP A 424 51.32 -18.21 -43.11
C ASP A 424 49.86 -18.44 -43.58
N LYS A 425 49.02 -17.40 -43.51
CA LYS A 425 47.59 -17.35 -43.93
C LYS A 425 46.59 -18.15 -43.08
N GLN A 426 46.11 -17.52 -42.01
CA GLN A 426 44.72 -17.71 -41.56
C GLN A 426 43.90 -16.44 -41.80
N SER A 427 42.75 -16.58 -42.46
CA SER A 427 41.74 -15.52 -42.54
C SER A 427 41.15 -15.26 -41.15
N PRO A 428 40.85 -14.00 -40.76
CA PRO A 428 40.32 -13.69 -39.44
C PRO A 428 38.94 -14.31 -39.23
N LYS A 429 38.69 -14.82 -38.01
CA LYS A 429 37.38 -15.34 -37.60
C LYS A 429 36.34 -14.22 -37.61
N LYS A 430 35.08 -14.55 -37.94
CA LYS A 430 33.94 -13.65 -37.71
C LYS A 430 33.67 -13.57 -36.21
N ASP A 431 33.92 -12.41 -35.59
CA ASP A 431 33.43 -12.13 -34.24
C ASP A 431 31.90 -11.99 -34.27
N THR A 432 31.19 -13.01 -33.81
CA THR A 432 29.72 -13.02 -33.75
C THR A 432 29.24 -12.02 -32.69
N PHE A 433 28.98 -10.78 -33.13
CA PHE A 433 28.40 -9.74 -32.29
C PHE A 433 27.02 -10.18 -31.78
N THR A 434 26.89 -10.39 -30.47
CA THR A 434 25.69 -10.98 -29.87
C THR A 434 25.25 -10.13 -28.68
N LEU A 435 24.23 -9.29 -28.89
CA LEU A 435 23.58 -8.53 -27.81
C LEU A 435 22.86 -9.46 -26.82
N PRO A 436 22.62 -9.04 -25.56
CA PRO A 436 21.63 -9.69 -24.71
C PRO A 436 20.21 -9.43 -25.26
N LYS A 437 19.28 -10.37 -25.02
CA LYS A 437 17.87 -10.24 -25.42
C LYS A 437 17.27 -9.00 -24.79
N GLY A 438 16.86 -8.03 -25.62
CA GLY A 438 16.39 -6.73 -25.16
C GLY A 438 14.96 -6.71 -24.63
N ASN A 439 14.74 -7.37 -23.49
CA ASN A 439 13.53 -7.29 -22.66
C ASN A 439 13.83 -6.75 -21.24
N ALA A 440 14.85 -5.89 -21.11
CA ALA A 440 15.15 -5.22 -19.84
C ALA A 440 14.05 -4.21 -19.48
N ASP A 441 13.69 -4.15 -18.20
CA ASP A 441 12.60 -3.31 -17.68
C ASP A 441 13.05 -2.36 -16.57
N ILE A 442 12.16 -1.45 -16.17
CA ILE A 442 12.43 -0.46 -15.13
C ILE A 442 12.61 -1.12 -13.74
N ASN A 443 12.05 -2.31 -13.55
CA ASN A 443 12.18 -3.09 -12.31
C ASN A 443 13.61 -3.65 -12.15
N GLN A 444 14.34 -3.96 -13.24
CA GLN A 444 15.77 -4.25 -13.19
C GLN A 444 16.58 -3.05 -12.67
N VAL A 445 16.28 -1.83 -13.12
CA VAL A 445 16.95 -0.61 -12.63
C VAL A 445 16.62 -0.36 -11.16
N LEU A 446 15.37 -0.58 -10.75
CA LEU A 446 14.92 -0.41 -9.36
C LEU A 446 15.62 -1.37 -8.38
N ARG A 447 15.93 -2.60 -8.79
CA ARG A 447 16.74 -3.54 -7.99
C ARG A 447 18.14 -2.99 -7.70
N LEU A 448 18.76 -2.25 -8.64
CA LEU A 448 20.05 -1.58 -8.43
C LEU A 448 19.96 -0.40 -7.44
N TRP A 449 18.77 0.13 -7.20
CA TRP A 449 18.46 1.10 -6.13
C TRP A 449 18.02 0.43 -4.82
N GLY A 450 18.08 -0.90 -4.71
CA GLY A 450 17.66 -1.65 -3.52
C GLY A 450 16.14 -1.80 -3.36
N VAL A 451 15.36 -1.51 -4.40
CA VAL A 451 13.90 -1.68 -4.39
C VAL A 451 13.55 -3.08 -4.90
N PHE A 452 12.99 -3.90 -4.02
CA PHE A 452 12.53 -5.26 -4.30
C PHE A 452 11.00 -5.34 -4.18
N GLY A 453 10.39 -6.32 -4.86
CA GLY A 453 8.94 -6.61 -4.77
C GLY A 453 7.99 -5.62 -5.46
N ALA A 454 8.45 -4.42 -5.84
CA ALA A 454 7.63 -3.48 -6.60
C ALA A 454 7.47 -3.94 -8.07
N GLN A 455 6.33 -4.53 -8.44
CA GLN A 455 5.93 -4.68 -9.84
C GLN A 455 5.32 -3.37 -10.35
N ILE A 456 6.13 -2.52 -10.96
CA ILE A 456 5.64 -1.24 -11.48
C ILE A 456 5.17 -1.45 -12.92
N ARG A 457 3.85 -1.39 -13.10
CA ARG A 457 3.13 -1.60 -14.38
C ARG A 457 3.03 -0.34 -15.23
N SER A 458 3.54 0.79 -14.75
CA SER A 458 3.59 2.06 -15.48
C SER A 458 4.95 2.30 -16.14
N GLY A 459 4.95 3.11 -17.19
CA GLY A 459 6.19 3.57 -17.84
C GLY A 459 6.95 4.60 -16.99
N CYS A 460 8.12 4.99 -17.48
CA CYS A 460 9.03 5.93 -16.83
C CYS A 460 8.36 7.26 -16.39
N SER A 461 7.32 7.74 -17.10
CA SER A 461 6.58 8.96 -16.75
C SER A 461 5.98 8.95 -15.34
N ASP A 462 5.50 7.79 -14.89
CA ASP A 462 4.68 7.69 -13.68
C ASP A 462 5.46 7.11 -12.50
N LEU A 463 6.75 6.79 -12.67
CA LEU A 463 7.58 6.17 -11.62
C LEU A 463 7.72 7.09 -10.40
N HIS A 464 7.11 6.68 -9.30
CA HIS A 464 7.14 7.37 -8.01
C HIS A 464 7.34 6.37 -6.86
N VAL A 465 8.60 6.11 -6.49
CA VAL A 465 8.96 5.15 -5.42
C VAL A 465 9.76 5.87 -4.34
N GLY A 466 9.04 6.42 -3.35
CA GLY A 466 9.65 7.35 -2.39
C GLY A 466 10.23 8.56 -3.11
N ASP A 467 11.54 8.78 -2.96
CA ASP A 467 12.28 9.86 -3.63
C ASP A 467 12.81 9.49 -5.03
N LEU A 468 12.60 8.24 -5.48
CA LEU A 468 12.96 7.79 -6.83
C LEU A 468 11.94 8.24 -7.86
N ARG A 469 12.47 8.73 -8.98
CA ARG A 469 11.76 9.19 -10.19
C ARG A 469 12.48 8.63 -11.40
N CYS A 470 11.83 8.64 -12.57
CA CYS A 470 12.50 8.33 -13.84
C CYS A 470 12.53 9.57 -14.75
N LEU A 471 13.42 9.55 -15.74
CA LEU A 471 13.42 10.47 -16.88
C LEU A 471 13.60 9.65 -18.17
N ASP A 472 12.61 9.71 -19.05
CA ASP A 472 12.68 9.29 -20.45
C ASP A 472 13.21 10.49 -21.23
N ASP A 473 14.30 10.31 -21.95
CA ASP A 473 15.07 11.39 -22.55
C ASP A 473 15.75 10.96 -23.86
N THR A 474 16.22 11.94 -24.63
CA THR A 474 17.00 11.72 -25.84
C THR A 474 18.33 12.49 -25.78
N GLY A 475 19.41 11.87 -26.25
CA GLY A 475 20.74 12.49 -26.18
C GLY A 475 21.90 11.61 -26.63
N ASP A 476 23.11 12.08 -26.35
CA ASP A 476 24.36 11.39 -26.68
C ASP A 476 24.83 10.47 -25.54
N PHE A 477 25.71 9.53 -25.86
CA PHE A 477 26.28 8.61 -24.87
C PHE A 477 27.13 9.34 -23.81
N ALA A 478 27.70 10.50 -24.17
CA ALA A 478 28.38 11.34 -23.19
C ALA A 478 27.40 11.92 -22.15
N THR A 479 26.13 12.18 -22.48
CA THR A 479 25.11 12.60 -21.49
C THR A 479 24.75 11.47 -20.54
N VAL A 480 24.51 10.26 -21.05
CA VAL A 480 24.29 9.06 -20.21
C VAL A 480 25.48 8.82 -19.28
N ARG A 481 26.71 8.92 -19.80
CA ARG A 481 27.95 8.82 -19.01
C ARG A 481 28.12 9.97 -18.00
N ARG A 482 27.69 11.20 -18.32
CA ARG A 482 27.71 12.38 -17.41
C ARG A 482 26.69 12.25 -16.26
N TYR A 483 25.52 11.67 -16.50
CA TYR A 483 24.59 11.32 -15.40
C TYR A 483 25.18 10.22 -14.50
N ASN A 484 26.00 9.33 -15.05
CA ASN A 484 26.67 8.24 -14.33
C ASN A 484 25.68 7.41 -13.48
N ARG A 485 24.60 6.94 -14.12
CA ARG A 485 23.57 6.07 -13.54
C ARG A 485 23.21 4.96 -14.56
N PRO A 486 22.87 3.74 -14.10
CA PRO A 486 22.32 2.71 -14.97
C PRO A 486 21.11 3.23 -15.76
N ALA A 487 21.03 2.85 -17.03
CA ALA A 487 20.05 3.38 -17.98
C ALA A 487 19.48 2.26 -18.86
N LEU A 488 18.18 2.28 -19.11
CA LEU A 488 17.59 1.49 -20.18
C LEU A 488 17.86 2.18 -21.50
N LEU A 489 18.45 1.46 -22.46
CA LEU A 489 18.73 1.95 -23.80
C LEU A 489 17.76 1.31 -24.79
N ILE A 490 17.02 2.13 -25.53
CA ILE A 490 16.11 1.65 -26.57
C ILE A 490 16.91 1.49 -27.86
N LEU A 491 17.12 0.24 -28.28
CA LEU A 491 17.79 -0.10 -29.53
C LEU A 491 16.76 -0.29 -30.66
N ASN A 492 17.22 -0.17 -31.90
CA ASN A 492 16.53 -0.62 -33.10
C ASN A 492 17.42 -1.64 -33.82
N GLU A 493 17.00 -2.90 -33.86
CA GLU A 493 17.66 -3.94 -34.65
C GLU A 493 16.65 -4.53 -35.64
N LYS A 494 16.98 -4.49 -36.94
CA LYS A 494 16.16 -5.08 -38.01
C LYS A 494 14.68 -4.63 -37.98
N ASN A 495 14.45 -3.35 -37.66
CA ASN A 495 13.13 -2.73 -37.52
C ASN A 495 12.29 -3.20 -36.31
N HIS A 496 12.92 -3.88 -35.34
CA HIS A 496 12.33 -4.16 -34.03
C HIS A 496 12.99 -3.32 -32.93
N HIS A 497 12.17 -2.75 -32.06
CA HIS A 497 12.64 -2.10 -30.84
C HIS A 497 12.90 -3.13 -29.73
N GLN A 498 14.05 -3.01 -29.08
CA GLN A 498 14.42 -3.86 -27.94
C GLN A 498 15.13 -3.02 -26.87
N THR A 499 14.91 -3.34 -25.60
CA THR A 499 15.40 -2.54 -24.46
C THR A 499 16.46 -3.31 -23.68
N VAL A 500 17.65 -2.75 -23.54
CA VAL A 500 18.76 -3.34 -22.76
C VAL A 500 19.18 -2.41 -21.62
N LEU A 501 19.59 -2.97 -20.49
CA LEU A 501 20.06 -2.19 -19.35
C LEU A 501 21.58 -1.99 -19.45
N LEU A 502 22.00 -0.75 -19.71
CA LEU A 502 23.38 -0.31 -19.51
C LEU A 502 23.67 -0.26 -18.00
N SER A 503 24.48 -1.20 -17.53
CA SER A 503 24.83 -1.35 -16.10
C SER A 503 26.21 -0.79 -15.75
N GLY A 504 27.16 -0.80 -16.69
CA GLY A 504 28.54 -0.37 -16.46
C GLY A 504 29.25 0.12 -17.72
N VAL A 505 30.32 0.90 -17.53
CA VAL A 505 31.25 1.35 -18.58
C VAL A 505 32.68 1.01 -18.15
N ASN A 506 33.32 0.11 -18.89
CA ASN A 506 34.63 -0.44 -18.56
C ASN A 506 35.78 0.48 -18.97
N LYS A 507 36.98 0.21 -18.45
CA LYS A 507 38.20 1.03 -18.69
C LYS A 507 38.77 0.87 -20.10
N ASP A 508 38.53 -0.28 -20.73
CA ASP A 508 38.90 -0.59 -22.11
C ASP A 508 37.99 0.09 -23.15
N GLY A 509 36.88 0.68 -22.72
CA GLY A 509 35.88 1.32 -23.57
C GLY A 509 34.68 0.45 -23.90
N THR A 510 34.64 -0.81 -23.46
CA THR A 510 33.45 -1.68 -23.55
C THR A 510 32.36 -1.25 -22.57
N VAL A 511 31.13 -1.74 -22.78
CA VAL A 511 29.95 -1.41 -21.99
C VAL A 511 29.21 -2.67 -21.57
N THR A 512 28.84 -2.74 -20.29
CA THR A 512 28.21 -3.92 -19.69
C THR A 512 26.69 -3.82 -19.81
N LEU A 513 26.11 -4.64 -20.70
CA LEU A 513 24.68 -4.67 -20.98
C LEU A 513 24.03 -5.88 -20.30
N VAL A 514 22.83 -5.68 -19.74
CA VAL A 514 22.00 -6.73 -19.14
C VAL A 514 20.68 -6.85 -19.92
N GLY A 515 20.25 -8.09 -20.15
CA GLY A 515 18.95 -8.45 -20.71
C GLY A 515 18.48 -9.81 -20.17
N GLY A 516 17.36 -10.33 -20.70
CA GLY A 516 16.69 -11.51 -20.15
C GLY A 516 17.43 -12.85 -20.32
N ASP A 517 18.51 -12.88 -21.10
CA ASP A 517 19.43 -14.04 -21.23
C ASP A 517 20.83 -13.75 -20.66
N GLY A 518 20.94 -12.76 -19.76
CA GLY A 518 22.10 -12.49 -18.93
C GLY A 518 22.83 -11.18 -19.22
N THR A 519 24.06 -11.11 -18.75
CA THR A 519 24.97 -9.95 -18.85
C THR A 519 26.03 -10.20 -19.92
N ARG A 520 26.32 -9.19 -20.75
CA ARG A 520 27.35 -9.24 -21.80
C ARG A 520 28.10 -7.91 -21.86
N ASP A 521 29.42 -7.95 -21.89
CA ASP A 521 30.24 -6.80 -22.26
C ASP A 521 30.27 -6.66 -23.80
N VAL A 522 30.05 -5.45 -24.28
CA VAL A 522 29.82 -5.15 -25.70
C VAL A 522 30.69 -3.97 -26.12
N ASP A 523 31.19 -3.99 -27.36
CA ASP A 523 31.87 -2.83 -27.93
C ASP A 523 30.90 -1.64 -28.05
N ARG A 524 31.33 -0.49 -27.51
CA ARG A 524 30.54 0.75 -27.50
C ARG A 524 30.21 1.20 -28.92
N ASP A 525 31.16 1.19 -29.84
CA ASP A 525 30.95 1.79 -31.16
C ASP A 525 30.13 0.91 -32.11
N ARG A 526 29.99 -0.39 -31.81
CA ARG A 526 28.93 -1.26 -32.35
C ARG A 526 27.57 -0.98 -31.70
N LEU A 527 27.48 -0.79 -30.37
CA LEU A 527 26.22 -0.44 -29.69
C LEU A 527 25.63 0.89 -30.20
N LEU A 528 26.46 1.91 -30.40
CA LEU A 528 26.02 3.23 -30.86
C LEU A 528 25.42 3.23 -32.28
N LYS A 529 25.66 2.18 -33.08
CA LYS A 529 25.03 1.99 -34.41
C LYS A 529 23.60 1.43 -34.34
N LEU A 530 23.22 0.86 -33.19
CA LEU A 530 21.91 0.24 -32.95
C LEU A 530 21.06 1.04 -31.95
N TRP A 531 21.66 1.95 -31.19
CA TRP A 531 20.97 2.78 -30.21
C TRP A 531 20.21 3.93 -30.87
N THR A 532 18.94 4.11 -30.51
CA THR A 532 18.08 5.18 -31.06
C THR A 532 18.37 6.58 -30.50
N GLY A 533 19.32 6.70 -29.56
CA GLY A 533 19.53 7.91 -28.77
C GLY A 533 18.50 8.13 -27.65
N ARG A 534 17.43 7.32 -27.58
CA ARG A 534 16.47 7.31 -26.47
C ARG A 534 16.95 6.49 -25.29
N PHE A 535 16.73 6.97 -24.07
CA PHE A 535 17.08 6.24 -22.85
C PHE A 535 16.15 6.60 -21.68
N GLU A 536 15.98 5.66 -20.74
CA GLU A 536 15.30 5.89 -19.48
C GLU A 536 16.28 5.76 -18.30
N VAL A 537 16.29 6.73 -17.38
CA VAL A 537 17.15 6.71 -16.17
C VAL A 537 16.31 6.90 -14.91
N VAL A 538 16.47 5.97 -13.96
CA VAL A 538 15.93 6.11 -12.60
C VAL A 538 16.92 6.90 -11.73
N TRP A 539 16.45 7.93 -11.05
CA TRP A 539 17.24 8.86 -10.26
C TRP A 539 16.54 9.27 -8.95
N ARG A 540 17.34 9.66 -7.95
CA ARG A 540 16.86 10.21 -6.68
C ARG A 540 17.15 11.71 -6.61
N SER A 541 16.19 12.50 -6.11
CA SER A 541 16.47 13.89 -5.72
C SER A 541 17.07 13.92 -4.31
N ASP A 542 18.41 13.93 -4.22
CA ASP A 542 19.12 14.11 -2.94
C ASP A 542 18.87 15.50 -2.30
N ALA A 543 18.20 16.41 -3.01
CA ALA A 543 17.72 17.70 -2.50
C ALA A 543 16.36 17.61 -1.78
N GLY A 544 15.64 16.48 -1.90
CA GLY A 544 14.27 16.30 -1.42
C GLY A 544 13.19 17.03 -2.22
N VAL A 545 13.54 17.68 -3.35
CA VAL A 545 12.59 18.43 -4.20
C VAL A 545 12.95 18.30 -5.69
N ALA A 546 11.97 18.01 -6.53
CA ALA A 546 12.17 17.79 -7.97
C ALA A 546 12.61 19.05 -8.76
N LEU A 547 12.51 20.24 -8.15
CA LEU A 547 12.80 21.53 -8.78
C LEU A 547 13.38 22.51 -7.76
N ILE A 548 14.46 23.22 -8.12
CA ILE A 548 14.97 24.38 -7.39
C ILE A 548 15.16 25.52 -8.39
N GLN A 549 14.61 26.69 -8.09
CA GLN A 549 14.53 27.84 -9.00
C GLN A 549 14.67 29.17 -8.22
N PRO A 550 14.85 30.33 -8.88
CA PRO A 550 14.82 31.64 -8.22
C PRO A 550 13.63 31.81 -7.28
N GLY A 551 13.86 32.36 -6.09
CA GLY A 551 12.86 32.47 -5.02
C GLY A 551 12.66 31.20 -4.17
N SER A 552 13.36 30.10 -4.45
CA SER A 552 13.35 28.91 -3.58
C SER A 552 14.04 29.20 -2.24
N VAL A 553 13.58 28.55 -1.16
CA VAL A 553 14.19 28.64 0.17
C VAL A 553 14.27 27.27 0.86
N GLY A 554 15.22 27.11 1.78
CA GLY A 554 15.35 25.94 2.66
C GLY A 554 16.47 24.96 2.27
N ASN A 555 16.37 23.73 2.80
CA ASN A 555 17.45 22.74 2.75
C ASN A 555 17.89 22.36 1.32
N ALA A 556 16.97 22.34 0.35
CA ALA A 556 17.29 22.09 -1.05
C ALA A 556 18.27 23.13 -1.64
N VAL A 557 18.16 24.39 -1.23
CA VAL A 557 19.06 25.47 -1.65
C VAL A 557 20.42 25.33 -0.97
N VAL A 558 20.45 24.96 0.31
CA VAL A 558 21.69 24.63 1.05
C VAL A 558 22.42 23.46 0.38
N TRP A 559 21.68 22.41 0.01
CA TRP A 559 22.19 21.26 -0.75
C TRP A 559 22.80 21.69 -2.08
N LEU A 560 22.06 22.47 -2.88
CA LEU A 560 22.52 22.95 -4.20
C LEU A 560 23.81 23.80 -4.07
N ARG A 561 23.86 24.68 -3.06
CA ARG A 561 25.02 25.51 -2.75
C ARG A 561 26.23 24.67 -2.35
N LYS A 562 26.05 23.66 -1.47
CA LYS A 562 27.11 22.70 -1.08
C LYS A 562 27.58 21.86 -2.28
N ARG A 563 26.67 21.39 -3.13
CA ARG A 563 26.99 20.53 -4.29
C ARG A 563 27.81 21.28 -5.34
N LEU A 564 27.42 22.52 -5.67
CA LEU A 564 28.21 23.40 -6.53
C LEU A 564 29.56 23.81 -5.91
N MET A 565 29.74 23.73 -4.58
CA MET A 565 31.05 23.89 -3.95
C MET A 565 31.94 22.67 -4.10
N GLN A 566 31.41 21.47 -3.88
CA GLN A 566 32.14 20.21 -4.08
C GLN A 566 32.64 20.07 -5.53
N ILE A 567 31.82 20.45 -6.51
CA ILE A 567 32.17 20.45 -7.95
C ILE A 567 33.27 21.45 -8.27
N ASP A 568 33.26 22.64 -7.65
CA ASP A 568 34.33 23.64 -7.77
C ASP A 568 35.57 23.31 -6.90
N GLY A 569 35.71 22.06 -6.42
CA GLY A 569 36.84 21.59 -5.61
C GLY A 569 36.90 22.12 -4.16
N LYS A 570 35.84 22.75 -3.66
CA LYS A 570 35.80 23.41 -2.35
C LYS A 570 35.05 22.55 -1.33
N ASN A 571 35.71 22.20 -0.22
CA ASN A 571 35.04 21.49 0.88
C ASN A 571 33.95 22.39 1.50
N PRO A 572 32.66 22.00 1.46
CA PRO A 572 31.58 22.79 2.06
C PRO A 572 31.60 22.83 3.59
N ASP A 573 32.36 21.96 4.25
CA ASP A 573 32.43 21.89 5.71
C ASP A 573 33.61 22.69 6.30
N ASN A 574 34.49 23.23 5.44
CA ASN A 574 35.54 24.18 5.81
C ASN A 574 35.07 25.65 5.80
N GLN A 575 33.77 25.93 5.58
CA GLN A 575 33.26 27.31 5.60
C GLN A 575 32.82 27.75 7.00
N VAL A 576 33.27 28.94 7.40
CA VAL A 576 32.82 29.61 8.62
C VAL A 576 31.41 30.15 8.39
N GLY A 577 30.43 29.60 9.12
CA GLY A 577 29.02 30.01 9.06
C GLY A 577 28.11 29.01 8.33
N LYS A 578 26.81 29.05 8.64
CA LYS A 578 25.81 28.19 7.99
C LYS A 578 25.53 28.69 6.57
N PRO A 579 25.57 27.85 5.52
CA PRO A 579 25.30 28.30 4.15
C PRO A 579 23.88 28.87 4.00
N SER A 580 23.74 29.99 3.28
CA SER A 580 22.44 30.66 3.13
C SER A 580 21.39 29.73 2.49
N PRO A 581 20.21 29.57 3.12
CA PRO A 581 19.12 28.76 2.61
C PRO A 581 18.26 29.49 1.57
N VAL A 582 18.58 30.74 1.20
CA VAL A 582 17.82 31.52 0.20
C VAL A 582 18.49 31.38 -1.17
N TYR A 583 17.70 31.22 -2.23
CA TYR A 583 18.22 31.23 -3.59
C TYR A 583 18.54 32.67 -4.02
N ASP A 584 19.83 33.02 -3.98
CA ASP A 584 20.34 34.34 -4.36
C ASP A 584 20.90 34.38 -5.79
N ASP A 585 21.12 35.59 -6.32
CA ASP A 585 21.65 35.80 -7.67
C ASP A 585 23.06 35.24 -7.87
N ALA A 586 23.85 35.09 -6.79
CA ALA A 586 25.18 34.50 -6.85
C ALA A 586 25.10 32.99 -7.11
N LEU A 587 24.20 32.29 -6.40
CA LEU A 587 23.86 30.90 -6.65
C LEU A 587 23.25 30.72 -8.06
N GLY A 588 22.37 31.64 -8.47
CA GLY A 588 21.78 31.65 -9.82
C GLY A 588 22.81 31.79 -10.93
N LYS A 589 23.74 32.74 -10.83
CA LYS A 589 24.85 32.91 -11.79
C LYS A 589 25.75 31.67 -11.83
N ARG A 590 26.07 31.07 -10.68
CA ARG A 590 26.90 29.86 -10.59
C ARG A 590 26.22 28.63 -11.19
N LEU A 591 24.91 28.45 -10.96
CA LEU A 591 24.15 27.37 -11.58
C LEU A 591 24.07 27.53 -13.10
N LYS A 592 23.87 28.75 -13.61
CA LYS A 592 23.89 29.04 -15.05
C LYS A 592 25.25 28.75 -15.69
N ALA A 593 26.35 29.03 -14.99
CA ALA A 593 27.69 28.67 -15.44
C ALA A 593 27.90 27.15 -15.50
N PHE A 594 27.47 26.42 -14.46
CA PHE A 594 27.47 24.95 -14.44
C PHE A 594 26.63 24.35 -15.58
N GLN A 595 25.40 24.84 -15.78
CA GLN A 595 24.54 24.40 -16.87
C GLN A 595 25.21 24.62 -18.24
N LYS A 596 25.77 25.81 -18.49
CA LYS A 596 26.47 26.14 -19.74
C LYS A 596 27.67 25.22 -19.99
N SER A 597 28.49 24.92 -18.98
CA SER A 597 29.65 24.02 -19.15
C SER A 597 29.28 22.54 -19.35
N HIS A 598 28.05 22.15 -18.98
CA HIS A 598 27.54 20.78 -19.10
C HIS A 598 26.55 20.58 -20.27
N ASN A 599 26.47 21.55 -21.21
CA ASN A 599 25.54 21.57 -22.34
C ASN A 599 24.04 21.48 -21.94
N LEU A 600 23.70 22.03 -20.77
CA LEU A 600 22.32 22.23 -20.32
C LEU A 600 21.87 23.67 -20.61
N LYS A 601 20.55 23.87 -20.73
CA LYS A 601 19.95 25.21 -20.84
C LYS A 601 20.35 26.07 -19.63
N PRO A 602 20.99 27.25 -19.80
CA PRO A 602 21.48 28.07 -18.69
C PRO A 602 20.36 28.99 -18.14
N ASP A 603 19.24 28.40 -17.72
CA ASP A 603 18.08 29.10 -17.16
C ASP A 603 18.22 29.39 -15.65
N GLY A 604 19.11 28.70 -14.94
CA GLY A 604 19.26 28.77 -13.50
C GLY A 604 18.21 27.93 -12.76
N ILE A 605 17.73 26.84 -13.37
CA ILE A 605 16.72 25.96 -12.77
C ILE A 605 17.31 24.55 -12.59
N ALA A 606 17.43 24.12 -11.34
CA ALA A 606 17.85 22.77 -10.99
C ALA A 606 16.65 21.80 -11.01
N GLY A 607 16.12 21.55 -12.22
CA GLY A 607 15.21 20.45 -12.52
C GLY A 607 15.94 19.11 -12.74
N PRO A 608 15.24 18.05 -13.19
CA PRO A 608 15.74 16.68 -13.26
C PRO A 608 17.13 16.52 -13.91
N ARG A 609 17.31 16.95 -15.17
CA ARG A 609 18.59 16.86 -15.89
C ARG A 609 19.73 17.53 -15.12
N THR A 610 19.49 18.74 -14.60
CA THR A 610 20.45 19.51 -13.81
C THR A 610 20.82 18.80 -12.50
N GLN A 611 19.84 18.29 -11.74
CA GLN A 611 20.09 17.54 -10.50
C GLN A 611 20.86 16.23 -10.76
N MET A 612 20.54 15.53 -11.86
CA MET A 612 21.29 14.32 -12.24
C MET A 612 22.74 14.62 -12.61
N MET A 613 23.05 15.70 -13.33
CA MET A 613 24.46 16.05 -13.60
C MET A 613 25.21 16.48 -12.33
N LEU A 614 24.57 17.21 -11.41
CA LEU A 614 25.13 17.52 -10.09
C LEU A 614 25.41 16.25 -9.25
N ASN A 615 24.64 15.17 -9.47
CA ASN A 615 24.76 13.88 -8.80
C ASN A 615 25.62 12.85 -9.56
N GLY A 616 25.95 13.11 -10.82
CA GLY A 616 26.94 12.37 -11.60
C GLY A 616 28.37 12.86 -11.33
N ALA A 617 28.53 14.19 -11.22
CA ALA A 617 29.81 14.84 -10.93
C ALA A 617 30.36 14.55 -9.52
N VAL A 618 29.48 14.40 -8.52
CA VAL A 618 29.86 13.99 -7.16
C VAL A 618 28.96 12.82 -6.74
N PRO A 619 29.50 11.59 -6.54
CA PRO A 619 28.69 10.43 -6.18
C PRO A 619 27.83 10.65 -4.93
N SER A 620 26.65 10.02 -4.91
CA SER A 620 25.74 10.01 -3.77
C SER A 620 25.82 8.65 -3.06
N PRO A 621 25.90 8.59 -1.72
CA PRO A 621 25.81 7.32 -1.00
C PRO A 621 24.54 6.53 -1.37
N GLY A 622 24.71 5.24 -1.64
CA GLY A 622 23.64 4.33 -2.02
C GLY A 622 22.99 4.61 -3.39
N ALA A 623 23.65 5.34 -4.29
CA ALA A 623 23.20 5.47 -5.68
C ALA A 623 24.07 4.59 -6.60
N PRO A 624 23.48 3.73 -7.46
CA PRO A 624 24.24 2.90 -8.39
C PRO A 624 24.86 3.76 -9.50
N SER A 625 26.09 3.44 -9.93
CA SER A 625 26.85 4.22 -10.92
C SER A 625 27.41 3.36 -12.06
N LEU A 626 27.52 3.95 -13.27
CA LEU A 626 28.09 3.29 -14.44
C LEU A 626 29.61 3.11 -14.33
N THR A 627 30.29 4.02 -13.62
CA THR A 627 31.69 3.84 -13.25
C THR A 627 31.77 3.15 -11.89
N PRO A 628 32.53 2.05 -11.74
CA PRO A 628 32.75 1.43 -10.45
C PRO A 628 33.60 2.33 -9.57
N VAL A 629 33.04 2.78 -8.44
CA VAL A 629 33.77 3.53 -7.42
C VAL A 629 34.82 2.59 -6.81
N LYS A 630 36.11 2.94 -6.90
CA LYS A 630 37.16 2.22 -6.16
C LYS A 630 36.79 2.24 -4.67
N PRO A 631 36.77 1.09 -3.96
CA PRO A 631 36.75 1.12 -2.51
C PRO A 631 37.99 1.90 -2.04
N SER A 632 37.81 2.84 -1.12
CA SER A 632 38.93 3.55 -0.52
C SER A 632 39.73 2.59 0.33
N GLU A 633 40.99 2.36 -0.03
CA GLU A 633 41.97 1.73 0.85
C GLU A 633 42.00 2.52 2.17
N LYS A 634 41.72 1.84 3.28
CA LYS A 634 41.79 2.46 4.60
C LYS A 634 43.26 2.77 4.92
N LYS A 635 43.56 4.05 5.13
CA LYS A 635 44.69 4.50 5.94
C LYS A 635 44.19 4.83 7.35
#